data_AF-A0A7X2TAA3-F1
#
_entry.id   AF-A0A7X2TAA3-F1
#
_cell.length_a   1.000
_cell.length_b   1.000
_cell.length_c   1.000
_cell.angle_alpha   90.00
_cell.angle_beta   90.00
_cell.angle_gamma   90.00
#
_symmetry.space_group_name_H-M   'P 1'
#
loop_
_entity.id
_entity.type
_entity.pdbx_description
1 polymer ?
#
loop_
_entity_poly.entity_id
_entity_poly.type
_entity_poly.pdbx_seq_one_letter_code
_entity_poly.pdbx_strand_id
1 'polypeptide(L)'
;MRRISSTGRKNVICILADVNGLHEKNNQEGHAAGDVMLQAVAVAMAEAFGRENTFRFGGDEFVSIVFDTPRSDIEKRVEAVKKKLEDMGYFVSYGMAEKLTGGINSDRMLMEAEKQMREAKACFYSNPENSRCARLSENVNKSETL
;
A
#
# COMPACT_ATOMS: atom_id res chain seq x y z
N MET A 1 -25.40 21.19 29.85
CA MET A 1 -24.05 21.07 29.25
C MET A 1 -23.70 19.59 29.13
N ARG A 2 -23.76 19.00 27.93
CA ARG A 2 -23.35 17.61 27.68
C ARG A 2 -21.84 17.58 27.50
N ARG A 3 -21.11 16.94 28.42
CA ARG A 3 -19.71 16.54 28.22
C ARG A 3 -19.68 15.54 27.07
N ILE A 4 -18.95 15.87 26.00
CA ILE A 4 -18.65 14.94 24.91
C ILE A 4 -17.63 13.95 25.48
N SER A 5 -18.06 12.72 25.72
CA SER A 5 -17.19 11.60 26.09
C SER A 5 -16.15 11.41 24.99
N SER A 6 -14.86 11.51 25.34
CA SER A 6 -13.75 11.11 24.48
C SER A 6 -14.02 9.71 23.95
N THR A 7 -14.10 9.54 22.62
CA THR A 7 -14.24 8.23 21.98
C THR A 7 -13.00 7.41 22.32
N GLY A 8 -13.16 6.46 23.24
CA GLY A 8 -12.09 5.69 23.88
C GLY A 8 -11.46 4.62 22.99
N ARG A 9 -10.90 5.03 21.85
CA ARG A 9 -10.01 4.17 21.05
C ARG A 9 -8.72 3.95 21.83
N LYS A 10 -8.06 2.79 21.69
CA LYS A 10 -6.82 2.36 22.36
C LYS A 10 -5.60 2.56 21.48
N ASN A 11 -5.73 2.27 20.19
CA ASN A 11 -4.69 2.48 19.20
C ASN A 11 -5.28 2.79 17.82
N VAL A 12 -4.43 3.36 16.96
CA VAL A 12 -4.66 3.54 15.54
C VAL A 12 -3.43 3.02 14.79
N ILE A 13 -3.65 2.28 13.71
CA ILE A 13 -2.61 1.77 12.83
C ILE A 13 -2.88 2.30 11.42
N CYS A 14 -1.88 2.96 10.85
CA CYS A 14 -1.86 3.36 9.45
C CYS A 14 -1.05 2.35 8.66
N ILE A 15 -1.62 1.85 7.56
CA ILE A 15 -0.99 0.96 6.61
C ILE A 15 -0.92 1.70 5.28
N LEU A 16 0.29 1.90 4.75
CA LEU A 16 0.51 2.38 3.40
C LEU A 16 0.92 1.21 2.51
N ALA A 17 0.43 1.21 1.28
CA ALA A 17 0.73 0.23 0.26
C ALA A 17 1.02 0.92 -1.07
N ASP A 18 2.04 0.45 -1.77
CA ASP A 18 2.44 0.92 -3.08
C ASP A 18 2.47 -0.27 -4.04
N VAL A 19 1.75 -0.17 -5.15
CA VAL A 19 1.63 -1.24 -6.16
C VAL A 19 2.89 -1.27 -7.02
N ASN A 20 3.67 -2.35 -6.89
CA ASN A 20 4.88 -2.53 -7.67
C ASN A 20 4.54 -3.01 -9.08
N GLY A 21 5.19 -2.42 -10.10
CA GLY A 21 5.09 -2.91 -11.47
C GLY A 21 3.93 -2.36 -12.30
N LEU A 22 3.18 -1.38 -11.78
CA LEU A 22 1.97 -0.87 -12.45
C LEU A 22 2.30 -0.25 -13.82
N HIS A 23 3.36 0.56 -13.90
CA HIS A 23 3.76 1.22 -15.14
C HIS A 23 4.17 0.20 -16.20
N GLU A 24 4.90 -0.84 -15.80
CA GLU A 24 5.31 -1.93 -16.67
C GLU A 24 4.12 -2.72 -17.20
N LYS A 25 3.17 -3.04 -16.33
CA LYS A 25 1.92 -3.69 -16.71
C LYS A 25 1.16 -2.86 -17.73
N ASN A 26 1.05 -1.55 -17.50
CA ASN A 26 0.41 -0.63 -18.44
C ASN A 26 1.10 -0.60 -19.79
N ASN A 27 2.43 -0.58 -19.83
CA ASN A 27 3.18 -0.49 -21.07
C ASN A 27 3.18 -1.82 -21.85
N GLN A 28 3.15 -2.96 -21.18
CA GLN A 28 3.21 -4.28 -21.81
C GLN A 28 1.83 -4.79 -22.23
N GLU A 29 0.80 -4.53 -21.43
CA GLU A 29 -0.53 -5.14 -21.59
C GLU A 29 -1.65 -4.08 -21.72
N GLY A 30 -1.30 -2.80 -21.67
CA GLY A 30 -2.24 -1.68 -21.77
C GLY A 30 -2.84 -1.26 -20.42
N HIS A 31 -3.38 -0.04 -20.39
CA HIS A 31 -3.99 0.54 -19.19
C HIS A 31 -5.12 -0.30 -18.58
N ALA A 32 -5.90 -0.99 -19.41
CA ALA A 32 -6.96 -1.87 -18.92
C ALA A 32 -6.41 -3.00 -18.02
N ALA A 33 -5.20 -3.52 -18.33
CA ALA A 33 -4.57 -4.54 -17.51
C ALA A 33 -4.06 -3.98 -16.17
N GLY A 34 -3.55 -2.74 -16.17
CA GLY A 34 -3.21 -2.04 -14.93
C GLY A 34 -4.43 -1.68 -14.09
N ASP A 35 -5.56 -1.34 -14.71
CA ASP A 35 -6.81 -1.10 -14.00
C ASP A 35 -7.30 -2.37 -13.29
N VAL A 36 -7.19 -3.54 -13.93
CA VAL A 36 -7.49 -4.83 -13.30
C VAL A 36 -6.57 -5.09 -12.11
N MET A 37 -5.27 -4.80 -12.24
CA MET A 37 -4.30 -4.92 -11.14
C MET A 37 -4.67 -4.01 -9.95
N LEU A 38 -4.97 -2.75 -10.21
CA LEU A 38 -5.39 -1.79 -9.19
C LEU A 38 -6.70 -2.20 -8.50
N GLN A 39 -7.65 -2.74 -9.26
CA GLN A 39 -8.90 -3.28 -8.72
C GLN A 39 -8.64 -4.48 -7.81
N ALA A 40 -7.76 -5.41 -8.20
CA ALA A 40 -7.41 -6.56 -7.38
C ALA A 40 -6.78 -6.14 -6.04
N VAL A 41 -5.86 -5.16 -6.08
CA VAL A 41 -5.25 -4.58 -4.87
C VAL A 41 -6.30 -3.91 -3.98
N ALA A 42 -7.18 -3.09 -4.57
CA ALA A 42 -8.24 -2.43 -3.84
C ALA A 42 -9.18 -3.43 -3.14
N VAL A 43 -9.56 -4.51 -3.83
CA VAL A 43 -10.40 -5.58 -3.26
C VAL A 43 -9.68 -6.29 -2.13
N ALA A 44 -8.42 -6.70 -2.31
CA ALA A 44 -7.65 -7.40 -1.29
C ALA A 44 -7.47 -6.54 -0.02
N MET A 45 -7.16 -5.26 -0.18
CA MET A 45 -7.05 -4.31 0.93
C MET A 45 -8.38 -4.11 1.66
N ALA A 46 -9.47 -3.91 0.91
CA ALA A 46 -10.79 -3.69 1.48
C ALA A 46 -11.32 -4.92 2.24
N GLU A 47 -11.05 -6.13 1.75
CA GLU A 47 -11.39 -7.37 2.46
C GLU A 47 -10.61 -7.52 3.78
N ALA A 48 -9.34 -7.10 3.81
CA ALA A 48 -8.48 -7.23 4.98
C ALA A 48 -8.73 -6.16 6.05
N PHE A 49 -8.99 -4.91 5.64
CA PHE A 49 -9.01 -3.75 6.54
C PHE A 49 -10.37 -3.03 6.61
N GLY A 50 -11.32 -3.41 5.77
CA GLY A 50 -12.66 -2.80 5.69
C GLY A 50 -12.72 -1.74 4.59
N ARG A 51 -13.78 -1.80 3.77
CA ARG A 51 -13.98 -0.92 2.61
C ARG A 51 -14.07 0.56 3.00
N GLU A 52 -14.62 0.84 4.17
CA GLU A 52 -14.75 2.18 4.74
C GLU A 52 -13.45 2.73 5.32
N ASN A 53 -12.43 1.88 5.49
CA ASN A 53 -11.14 2.21 6.08
C ASN A 53 -10.00 2.24 5.06
N THR A 54 -10.26 1.83 3.81
CA THR A 54 -9.27 1.74 2.74
C THR A 54 -9.52 2.82 1.69
N PHE A 55 -8.47 3.55 1.33
CA PHE A 55 -8.52 4.63 0.36
C PHE A 55 -7.36 4.52 -0.63
N ARG A 56 -7.60 4.88 -1.89
CA ARG A 56 -6.54 5.12 -2.87
C ARG A 56 -6.27 6.62 -2.88
N PHE A 57 -5.04 7.03 -2.61
CA PHE A 57 -4.69 8.45 -2.53
C PHE A 57 -3.72 8.91 -3.62
N GLY A 58 -3.08 7.97 -4.32
CA GLY A 58 -2.20 8.23 -5.46
C GLY A 58 -2.53 7.37 -6.69
N GLY A 59 -1.60 7.34 -7.65
CA GLY A 59 -1.70 6.49 -8.83
C GLY A 59 -1.70 5.00 -8.46
N ASP A 60 -0.65 4.56 -7.81
CA ASP A 60 -0.40 3.18 -7.35
C ASP A 60 -0.46 3.04 -5.81
N GLU A 61 -0.83 4.11 -5.10
CA GLU A 61 -0.73 4.17 -3.63
C GLU A 61 -2.09 4.04 -2.93
N PHE A 62 -2.13 3.18 -1.90
CA PHE A 62 -3.27 2.91 -1.05
C PHE A 62 -2.93 3.13 0.42
N VAL A 63 -3.93 3.55 1.19
CA VAL A 63 -3.84 3.70 2.65
C VAL A 63 -5.00 2.96 3.31
N SER A 64 -4.75 2.33 4.46
CA SER A 64 -5.79 1.80 5.34
C SER A 64 -5.57 2.25 6.77
N ILE A 65 -6.64 2.67 7.45
CA ILE A 65 -6.61 3.12 8.84
C ILE A 65 -7.43 2.17 9.71
N VAL A 66 -6.76 1.46 10.61
CA VAL A 66 -7.41 0.49 11.49
C VAL A 66 -7.33 0.96 12.94
N PHE A 67 -8.43 0.80 13.67
CA PHE A 67 -8.53 1.18 15.07
C PHE A 67 -8.66 -0.05 15.96
N ASP A 68 -8.23 0.08 17.22
CA ASP A 68 -8.52 -0.88 18.29
C ASP A 68 -8.12 -2.34 17.99
N THR A 69 -7.09 -2.53 17.18
CA THR A 69 -6.64 -3.84 16.70
C THR A 69 -5.15 -4.04 17.02
N PRO A 70 -4.73 -5.19 17.58
CA PRO A 70 -3.32 -5.46 17.83
C PRO A 70 -2.48 -5.41 16.55
N ARG A 71 -1.29 -4.81 16.62
CA ARG A 71 -0.35 -4.76 15.49
C ARG A 71 -0.06 -6.12 14.87
N SER A 72 0.11 -7.16 15.69
CA SER A 72 0.37 -8.52 15.23
C SER A 72 -0.74 -9.11 14.35
N ASP A 73 -2.00 -8.71 14.57
CA ASP A 73 -3.11 -9.15 13.73
C ASP A 73 -3.16 -8.37 12.42
N ILE A 74 -2.74 -7.09 12.42
CA ILE A 74 -2.56 -6.31 11.19
C ILE A 74 -1.41 -6.89 10.35
N GLU A 75 -0.29 -7.26 10.97
CA GLU A 75 0.84 -7.89 10.28
C GLU A 75 0.42 -9.19 9.58
N LYS A 76 -0.36 -10.06 10.24
CA LYS A 76 -0.92 -11.27 9.61
C LYS A 76 -1.84 -10.95 8.43
N ARG A 77 -2.69 -9.91 8.55
CA ARG A 77 -3.58 -9.48 7.46
C ARG A 77 -2.79 -8.95 6.28
N VAL A 78 -1.76 -8.14 6.51
CA VAL A 78 -0.86 -7.65 5.45
C VAL A 78 -0.20 -8.81 4.73
N GLU A 79 0.31 -9.81 5.46
CA GLU A 79 0.93 -10.98 4.84
C GLU A 79 -0.07 -11.82 4.03
N ALA A 80 -1.30 -11.96 4.51
CA ALA A 80 -2.37 -12.61 3.75
C ALA A 80 -2.72 -11.86 2.46
N VAL A 81 -2.76 -10.51 2.50
CA VAL A 81 -2.98 -9.67 1.31
C VAL A 81 -1.83 -9.83 0.32
N LYS A 82 -0.57 -9.78 0.78
CA LYS A 82 0.61 -9.99 -0.06
C LYS A 82 0.52 -11.33 -0.78
N LYS A 83 0.31 -12.41 -0.04
CA LYS A 83 0.19 -13.75 -0.62
C LYS A 83 -0.94 -13.85 -1.64
N LYS A 84 -2.12 -13.31 -1.34
CA LYS A 84 -3.27 -13.31 -2.26
C LYS A 84 -2.95 -12.58 -3.57
N LEU A 85 -2.23 -11.46 -3.49
CA LEU A 85 -1.82 -10.70 -4.67
C LEU A 85 -0.70 -11.40 -5.45
N GLU A 86 0.26 -12.00 -4.75
CA GLU A 86 1.35 -12.79 -5.34
C GLU A 86 0.80 -13.98 -6.15
N ASP A 87 -0.25 -14.65 -5.66
CA ASP A 87 -0.96 -15.72 -6.39
C ASP A 87 -1.57 -15.23 -7.72
N MET A 88 -1.83 -13.92 -7.85
CA MET A 88 -2.31 -13.26 -9.07
C MET A 88 -1.17 -12.64 -9.91
N GLY A 89 0.09 -12.78 -9.47
CA GLY A 89 1.26 -12.15 -10.09
C GLY A 89 1.38 -10.65 -9.82
N TYR A 90 0.70 -10.14 -8.79
CA TYR A 90 0.73 -8.73 -8.38
C TYR A 90 1.54 -8.57 -7.09
N PHE A 91 2.32 -7.50 -7.03
CA PHE A 91 3.21 -7.26 -5.89
C PHE A 91 2.97 -5.86 -5.31
N VAL A 92 3.11 -5.77 -4.00
CA VAL A 92 2.84 -4.55 -3.24
C VAL A 92 3.88 -4.38 -2.16
N SER A 93 4.39 -3.16 -2.03
CA SER A 93 5.30 -2.75 -0.97
C SER A 93 4.49 -2.09 0.15
N TYR A 94 4.69 -2.52 1.40
CA TYR A 94 3.92 -2.02 2.54
C TYR A 94 4.80 -1.33 3.58
N GLY A 95 4.19 -0.41 4.32
CA GLY A 95 4.73 0.09 5.57
C GLY A 95 3.61 0.43 6.55
N MET A 96 3.87 0.26 7.85
CA MET A 96 2.85 0.51 8.87
C MET A 96 3.37 1.18 10.13
N ALA A 97 2.54 2.05 10.70
CA ALA A 97 2.83 2.76 11.93
C ALA A 97 1.65 2.64 12.90
N GLU A 98 1.96 2.32 14.16
CA GLU A 98 0.99 2.25 15.25
C GLU A 98 1.15 3.45 16.18
N LYS A 99 0.02 3.97 16.67
CA LYS A 99 0.00 4.98 17.71
C LYS A 99 -1.06 4.67 18.76
N LEU A 100 -0.65 4.70 20.04
CA LEU A 100 -1.57 4.69 21.17
C LEU A 100 -2.28 6.04 21.29
N THR A 101 -3.57 6.03 21.59
CA THR A 101 -4.39 7.23 21.76
C THR A 101 -3.92 8.06 22.95
N GLY A 102 -3.79 9.37 22.74
CA GLY A 102 -3.21 10.31 23.72
C GLY A 102 -2.49 11.52 23.10
N GLY A 103 -2.32 11.51 21.77
CA GLY A 103 -1.78 12.62 21.00
C GLY A 103 -1.57 12.17 19.56
N ILE A 104 -2.57 12.41 18.70
CA ILE A 104 -2.47 12.10 17.28
C ILE A 104 -1.59 13.19 16.66
N ASN A 105 -0.29 12.96 16.61
CA ASN A 105 0.55 13.63 15.62
C ASN A 105 0.55 12.74 14.38
N SER A 106 -0.38 13.02 13.47
CA SER A 106 -0.60 12.30 12.22
C SER A 106 0.67 12.25 11.36
N ASP A 107 1.48 13.31 11.40
CA ASP A 107 2.63 13.48 10.52
C ASP A 107 3.71 12.46 10.85
N ARG A 108 4.01 12.24 12.14
CA ARG A 108 5.00 11.23 12.56
C ARG A 108 4.55 9.81 12.22
N MET A 109 3.25 9.53 12.33
CA MET A 109 2.70 8.22 11.97
C MET A 109 2.84 7.96 10.47
N LEU A 110 2.51 8.97 9.66
CA LEU A 110 2.63 8.88 8.20
C LEU A 110 4.08 8.72 7.76
N MET A 111 5.01 9.51 8.32
CA MET A 111 6.44 9.42 8.00
C MET A 111 7.02 8.03 8.27
N GLU A 112 6.64 7.39 9.38
CA GLU A 112 7.14 6.05 9.73
C GLU A 112 6.60 4.98 8.77
N ALA A 113 5.30 5.02 8.48
CA ALA A 113 4.69 4.09 7.53
C ALA A 113 5.30 4.27 6.13
N GLU A 114 5.49 5.52 5.70
CA GLU A 114 6.06 5.84 4.38
C GLU A 114 7.53 5.40 4.28
N LYS A 115 8.31 5.58 5.36
CA LYS A 115 9.69 5.12 5.42
C LYS A 115 9.79 3.61 5.22
N GLN A 116 9.01 2.83 5.96
CA GLN A 116 8.98 1.38 5.81
C GLN A 116 8.55 0.95 4.39
N MET A 117 7.51 1.60 3.84
CA MET A 117 7.03 1.33 2.48
C MET A 117 8.10 1.57 1.42
N ARG A 118 8.83 2.68 1.53
CA ARG A 118 9.91 3.04 0.59
C ARG A 118 11.09 2.07 0.67
N GLU A 119 11.45 1.63 1.87
CA GLU A 119 12.48 0.61 2.09
C GLU A 119 12.05 -0.74 1.48
N ALA A 120 10.79 -1.14 1.66
CA ALA A 120 10.23 -2.34 1.04
C ALA A 120 10.25 -2.24 -0.50
N LYS A 121 9.86 -1.08 -1.06
CA LYS A 121 9.90 -0.82 -2.52
C LYS A 121 11.34 -0.87 -3.04
N ALA A 122 12.29 -0.25 -2.37
CA ALA A 122 13.70 -0.32 -2.74
C ALA A 122 14.24 -1.75 -2.70
N CYS A 123 13.87 -2.53 -1.68
CA CYS A 123 14.25 -3.93 -1.59
C CYS A 123 13.64 -4.76 -2.73
N PHE A 124 12.35 -4.57 -3.03
CA PHE A 124 11.68 -5.25 -4.14
C PHE A 124 12.39 -5.02 -5.49
N TYR A 125 12.75 -3.77 -5.78
CA TYR A 125 13.43 -3.41 -7.02
C TYR A 125 14.94 -3.65 -7.02
N SER A 126 15.55 -3.97 -5.87
CA SER A 126 16.96 -4.38 -5.81
C SER A 126 17.20 -5.79 -6.38
N ASN A 127 16.17 -6.64 -6.41
CA ASN A 127 16.23 -7.96 -7.03
C ASN A 127 16.27 -7.81 -8.57
N PRO A 128 17.32 -8.29 -9.26
CA PRO A 128 17.47 -8.16 -10.72
C PRO A 128 16.29 -8.67 -11.54
N GLU A 129 15.58 -9.69 -11.06
CA GLU A 129 14.39 -10.22 -11.73
C GLU A 129 13.25 -9.20 -11.74
N ASN A 130 13.08 -8.47 -10.63
CA ASN A 130 12.08 -7.43 -10.47
C ASN A 130 12.55 -6.08 -11.06
N SER A 131 13.85 -5.79 -11.05
CA SER A 131 14.39 -4.56 -11.68
C SER A 131 14.34 -4.61 -13.21
N ARG A 132 14.24 -5.79 -13.83
CA ARG A 132 14.08 -5.91 -15.28
C ARG A 132 12.72 -5.37 -15.73
N CYS A 133 11.67 -5.59 -14.94
CA CYS A 133 10.41 -4.89 -15.10
C CYS A 133 10.66 -3.37 -14.99
N ALA A 134 11.28 -2.89 -13.91
CA ALA A 134 11.56 -1.46 -13.72
C ALA A 134 12.32 -0.79 -14.88
N ARG A 135 13.33 -1.46 -15.46
CA ARG A 135 14.20 -0.89 -16.50
C ARG A 135 13.58 -0.86 -17.90
N LEU A 136 12.52 -1.62 -18.16
CA LEU A 136 11.79 -1.56 -19.43
C LEU A 136 10.99 -0.25 -19.56
N SER A 137 10.65 0.41 -18.44
CA SER A 137 9.96 1.70 -18.41
C SER A 137 10.81 2.87 -18.95
N GLU A 138 12.09 2.93 -18.60
CA GLU A 138 12.98 4.05 -18.95
C GLU A 138 13.42 4.05 -20.41
N ASN A 139 13.45 2.88 -21.06
CA ASN A 139 13.88 2.74 -22.45
C ASN A 139 12.77 2.97 -23.46
N VAL A 140 11.50 2.70 -23.10
CA VAL A 140 10.34 2.96 -23.99
C VAL A 140 10.03 4.46 -24.05
N ASN A 141 10.15 5.18 -22.93
CA ASN A 141 9.93 6.64 -22.88
C ASN A 141 11.02 7.47 -23.60
N LYS A 142 12.13 6.86 -24.05
CA LYS A 142 13.16 7.53 -24.87
C LYS A 142 13.02 7.28 -26.37
N SER A 143 12.20 6.32 -26.79
CA SER A 143 11.97 5.99 -28.21
C SER A 143 10.79 6.72 -28.85
N GLU A 144 9.98 7.47 -28.08
CA GLU A 144 8.81 8.22 -28.60
C GLU A 144 9.03 9.74 -28.71
N THR A 145 10.28 10.23 -28.60
CA THR A 145 10.62 11.66 -28.81
C THR A 145 11.51 11.92 -30.04
N LEU A 146 11.43 11.07 -31.06
CA LEU A 146 12.06 11.31 -32.37
C LEU A 146 11.04 11.31 -33.51
#